data_AF-A0A529N6E8-F1
#
_entry.id   AF-A0A529N6E8-F1
#
_cell.length_a   1.000
_cell.length_b   1.000
_cell.length_c   1.000
_cell.angle_alpha   90.00
_cell.angle_beta   90.00
_cell.angle_gamma   90.00
#
_symmetry.space_group_name_H-M   'P 1'
#
loop_
_entity.id
_entity.type
_entity.pdbx_description
1 polymer ?
#
loop_
_entity_poly.entity_id
_entity_poly.type
_entity_poly.pdbx_seq_one_letter_code
_entity_poly.pdbx_strand_id
1 'polypeptide(L)' 'AYSIADITGLIAIDFMKPARIRVPEECTNVLRWHAAISSRPSAAA' A
#
# COMPACT_ATOMS: atom_id res chain seq x y z
N ALA A 1 7.78 -3.52 -13.37
CA ALA A 1 6.48 -3.34 -14.04
C ALA A 1 5.42 -3.09 -12.97
N TYR A 2 4.46 -2.20 -13.24
CA TYR A 2 3.31 -1.94 -12.35
C TYR A 2 2.09 -2.69 -12.91
N SER A 3 1.26 -3.26 -12.05
CA SER A 3 0.19 -4.17 -12.44
C SER A 3 -1.08 -4.01 -11.58
N ILE A 4 -2.13 -4.75 -11.93
CA ILE A 4 -3.36 -4.81 -11.14
C ILE A 4 -3.11 -5.31 -9.70
N ALA A 5 -2.11 -6.17 -9.49
CA ALA A 5 -1.75 -6.62 -8.15
C ALA A 5 -1.30 -5.46 -7.25
N ASP A 6 -0.61 -4.47 -7.81
CA ASP A 6 -0.18 -3.30 -7.06
C ASP A 6 -1.35 -2.38 -6.68
N ILE A 7 -2.34 -2.27 -7.57
CA ILE A 7 -3.58 -1.51 -7.31
C ILE A 7 -4.36 -2.19 -6.18
N THR A 8 -4.59 -3.50 -6.28
CA THR A 8 -5.31 -4.27 -5.26
C THR A 8 -4.59 -4.22 -3.92
N GLY A 9 -3.26 -4.33 -3.91
CA GLY A 9 -2.46 -4.25 -2.69
C GLY A 9 -2.52 -2.88 -2.02
N LEU A 10 -2.49 -1.78 -2.78
CA LEU A 10 -2.62 -0.42 -2.24
C LEU A 10 -3.93 -0.29 -1.45
N ILE A 11 -5.05 -0.64 -2.10
CA ILE A 11 -6.37 -0.62 -1.46
C ILE A 11 -6.42 -1.53 -0.24
N ALA A 12 -5.84 -2.73 -0.32
CA ALA A 12 -5.80 -3.65 0.82
C ALA A 12 -5.10 -3.02 2.04
N ILE A 13 -3.96 -2.34 1.85
CA ILE A 13 -3.25 -1.66 2.94
C ILE A 13 -4.04 -0.47 3.48
N ASP A 14 -4.63 0.36 2.62
CA ASP A 14 -5.44 1.51 3.06
C ASP A 14 -6.64 1.09 3.93
N PHE A 15 -7.26 -0.05 3.61
CA PHE A 15 -8.37 -0.62 4.37
C PHE A 15 -7.97 -1.28 5.69
N MET A 16 -6.67 -1.49 5.96
CA MET A 16 -6.21 -1.94 7.27
C MET A 16 -6.50 -0.90 8.36
N LYS A 17 -6.50 0.40 8.02
CA LYS A 17 -6.73 1.49 8.98
C LYS A 17 -8.14 1.43 9.60
N PRO A 18 -9.25 1.34 8.82
CA PRO A 18 -10.58 1.07 9.36
C PRO A 18 -10.66 -0.21 10.20
N ALA A 19 -9.96 -1.27 9.78
CA ALA A 19 -9.90 -2.54 10.50
C ALA A 19 -9.03 -2.51 11.77
N ARG A 20 -8.36 -1.38 12.06
CA ARG A 20 -7.39 -1.22 13.17
C ARG A 20 -6.20 -2.20 13.10
N ILE A 21 -5.85 -2.63 11.89
CA ILE A 21 -4.69 -3.47 11.63
C ILE A 21 -3.54 -2.55 11.20
N ARG A 22 -2.33 -2.83 11.65
CA ARG A 22 -1.11 -2.13 11.22
C ARG A 22 -0.23 -3.10 10.45
N VAL A 23 0.47 -2.59 9.44
CA VAL A 23 1.56 -3.33 8.81
C VAL A 23 2.70 -3.41 9.84
N PRO A 24 3.20 -4.61 10.18
CA PRO A 24 4.33 -4.76 11.08
C PRO A 24 5.59 -4.04 10.55
N GLU A 25 6.39 -3.45 11.43
CA GLU A 25 7.56 -2.64 11.05
C GLU A 25 8.67 -3.48 10.40
N GLU A 26 8.76 -4.76 10.75
CA GLU A 26 9.68 -5.72 10.15
C GLU A 26 9.37 -6.01 8.67
N CYS A 27 8.16 -5.72 8.19
CA CYS A 27 7.78 -5.86 6.78
C CYS A 27 8.35 -4.72 5.91
N THR A 28 9.65 -4.46 6.02
CA THR A 28 10.36 -3.34 5.39
C THR A 28 10.15 -3.26 3.88
N ASN A 29 10.10 -4.40 3.19
CA ASN A 29 9.83 -4.46 1.75
C ASN A 29 8.42 -4.00 1.39
N VAL A 30 7.43 -4.37 2.21
CA VAL A 30 6.03 -3.95 2.04
C VAL A 30 5.90 -2.46 2.28
N LEU A 31 6.51 -1.95 3.35
CA LEU A 31 6.51 -0.52 3.68
C LEU A 31 7.16 0.32 2.57
N ARG A 32 8.32 -0.12 2.07
CA ARG A 32 9.02 0.52 0.94
C ARG A 32 8.16 0.54 -0.32
N TRP A 33 7.56 -0.61 -0.66
CA TRP A 33 6.70 -0.72 -1.84
C TRP A 33 5.46 0.16 -1.71
N HIS A 34 4.77 0.13 -0.56
CA HIS A 34 3.61 0.96 -0.29
C HIS A 34 3.93 2.45 -0.44
N ALA A 35 5.01 2.93 0.17
CA ALA A 35 5.43 4.33 0.04
C ALA A 35 5.66 4.75 -1.43
N ALA A 36 6.26 3.89 -2.25
CA ALA A 36 6.49 4.15 -3.66
C ALA A 36 5.20 4.14 -4.51
N ILE A 37 4.21 3.31 -4.17
CA ILE A 37 2.92 3.28 -4.88
C ILE A 37 2.01 4.43 -4.45
N SER A 38 1.95 4.76 -3.15
CA SER A 38 1.14 5.86 -2.63
C SER A 38 1.62 7.24 -3.11
N SER A 39 2.88 7.38 -3.54
CA SER A 39 3.40 8.64 -4.09
C SER A 39 2.95 8.93 -5.54
N ARG A 40 2.25 8.00 -6.18
CA ARG A 40 1.78 8.17 -7.56
C ARG A 40 0.59 9.14 -7.57
N PRO A 41 0.50 10.08 -8.53
CA PRO A 41 -0.64 11.00 -8.62
C PRO A 41 -2.00 10.29 -8.66
N SER A 42 -2.06 9.13 -9.31
CA SER A 42 -3.27 8.30 -9.40
C SER A 42 -3.74 7.72 -8.06
N ALA A 43 -2.88 7.66 -7.05
CA ALA A 43 -3.23 7.15 -5.72
C ALA A 43 -4.01 8.20 -4.89
N ALA A 44 -3.94 9.48 -5.28
CA ALA A 44 -4.67 10.58 -4.66
C ALA A 44 -5.83 11.11 -5.53
N ALA A 45 -6.14 10.39 -6.62
CA ALA A 45 -7.19 10.74 -7.57
C ALA A 45 -8.60 10.58 -6.99
#